data_AF-A0A455T137-F1
#
_entry.id   AF-A0A455T137-F1
#
_cell.length_a   1.000
_cell.length_b   1.000
_cell.length_c   1.000
_cell.angle_alpha   90.00
_cell.angle_beta   90.00
_cell.angle_gamma   90.00
#
_symmetry.space_group_name_H-M   'P 1'
#
loop_
_entity.id
_entity.type
_entity.pdbx_description
1 polymer ?
#
loop_
_entity_poly.entity_id
_entity_poly.type
_entity_poly.pdbx_seq_one_letter_code
_entity_poly.pdbx_strand_id
1 'polypeptide(L)'
;MSLDDLIAELKQTDAARALIEEGLQQGIQQGLQQGIQQSLREGREDLIAGVRSRFPQLEPLAASVASHIHSLRTIHQLLLAIGRAPDAEHLRGLLCSYPPTQDSGDELSPVEP
;
A
#
# COMPACT_ATOMS: atom_id res chain seq x y z
N MET A 1 37.03 -29.59 -15.68
CA MET A 1 36.18 -28.39 -15.55
C MET A 1 35.01 -28.76 -14.67
N SER A 2 34.82 -28.10 -13.54
CA SER A 2 33.67 -28.32 -12.65
C SER A 2 32.47 -27.46 -13.07
N LEU A 3 31.28 -27.78 -12.56
CA LEU A 3 30.08 -26.96 -12.75
C LEU A 3 30.28 -25.54 -12.18
N ASP A 4 30.98 -25.41 -11.06
CA ASP A 4 31.28 -24.13 -10.44
C ASP A 4 32.21 -23.26 -11.30
N ASP A 5 33.22 -23.88 -11.93
CA ASP A 5 34.11 -23.19 -12.88
C ASP A 5 33.33 -22.69 -14.10
N LEU A 6 32.40 -23.50 -14.62
CA LEU A 6 31.54 -23.13 -15.74
C LEU A 6 30.60 -21.96 -15.39
N ILE A 7 30.00 -21.98 -14.19
CA ILE A 7 29.15 -20.88 -13.71
C ILE A 7 29.98 -19.60 -13.51
N ALA A 8 31.21 -19.73 -13.00
CA ALA A 8 32.11 -18.59 -12.82
C ALA A 8 32.53 -17.96 -14.15
N GLU A 9 32.78 -18.76 -15.18
CA GLU A 9 33.05 -18.26 -16.54
C GLU A 9 31.80 -17.62 -17.17
N LEU A 10 30.62 -18.25 -17.04
CA LEU A 10 29.37 -17.71 -17.58
C LEU A 10 29.03 -16.35 -16.96
N LYS A 11 29.21 -16.17 -15.65
CA LYS A 11 29.00 -14.88 -14.96
C LYS A 11 29.90 -13.75 -15.47
N GLN A 12 31.01 -14.06 -16.13
CA GLN A 12 31.89 -13.06 -16.73
C GLN A 12 31.40 -12.58 -18.10
N THR A 13 30.43 -13.27 -18.70
CA THR A 13 29.83 -12.86 -19.98
C THR A 13 28.88 -11.68 -19.79
N ASP A 14 28.79 -10.83 -20.81
CA ASP A 14 27.87 -9.70 -20.81
C ASP A 14 26.40 -10.16 -20.77
N ALA A 15 26.10 -11.31 -21.39
CA ALA A 15 24.77 -11.92 -21.36
C ALA A 15 24.35 -12.31 -19.92
N ALA A 16 25.25 -12.89 -19.13
CA ALA A 16 24.95 -13.23 -17.75
C ALA A 16 24.77 -11.98 -16.87
N ARG A 17 25.55 -10.91 -17.11
CA ARG A 17 25.36 -9.63 -16.42
C ARG A 17 23.99 -9.03 -16.71
N ALA A 18 23.60 -8.98 -17.99
CA ALA A 18 22.29 -8.48 -18.40
C ALA A 18 21.15 -9.28 -17.75
N LEU A 19 21.23 -10.61 -17.73
CA LEU A 19 20.23 -11.46 -17.08
C LEU A 19 20.15 -11.24 -15.56
N ILE A 20 21.29 -11.04 -14.89
CA ILE A 20 21.32 -10.74 -13.45
C ILE A 20 20.70 -9.37 -13.19
N GLU A 21 21.02 -8.36 -14.00
CA GLU A 21 20.46 -7.01 -13.88
C GLU A 21 18.94 -7.01 -14.11
N GLU A 22 18.47 -7.66 -15.16
CA GLU A 22 17.03 -7.83 -15.44
C GLU A 22 16.32 -8.56 -14.30
N GLY A 23 16.89 -9.67 -13.83
CA GLY A 23 16.33 -10.45 -12.71
C GLY A 23 16.26 -9.64 -11.42
N LEU A 24 17.29 -8.84 -11.12
CA LEU A 24 17.29 -7.93 -9.98
C LEU A 24 16.23 -6.84 -10.11
N GLN A 25 16.12 -6.21 -11.29
CA GLN A 25 15.11 -5.18 -11.54
C GLN A 25 13.69 -5.74 -11.40
N GLN A 26 13.41 -6.91 -11.98
CA GLN A 26 12.11 -7.59 -11.84
C GLN A 26 11.82 -7.95 -10.38
N GLY A 27 12.80 -8.49 -9.67
CA GLY A 27 12.68 -8.83 -8.25
C GLY A 27 12.35 -7.62 -7.38
N ILE A 28 13.03 -6.49 -7.61
CA ILE A 28 12.77 -5.23 -6.89
C ILE A 28 11.35 -4.73 -7.19
N GLN A 29 10.94 -4.72 -8.46
CA GLN A 29 9.60 -4.26 -8.85
C GLN A 29 8.49 -5.11 -8.21
N GLN A 30 8.63 -6.44 -8.27
CA GLN A 30 7.68 -7.37 -7.66
C GLN A 30 7.64 -7.22 -6.14
N GLY A 31 8.81 -7.15 -5.49
CA GLY A 31 8.91 -6.99 -4.04
C GLY A 31 8.27 -5.68 -3.56
N LEU A 32 8.48 -4.58 -4.27
CA LEU A 32 7.86 -3.30 -3.96
C LEU A 32 6.33 -3.36 -4.10
N GLN A 33 5.81 -3.94 -5.19
CA GLN A 33 4.37 -4.09 -5.39
C GLN A 33 3.73 -4.94 -4.29
N GLN A 34 4.36 -6.06 -3.93
CA GLN A 34 3.89 -6.92 -2.85
C GLN A 34 3.91 -6.19 -1.50
N GLY A 35 4.98 -5.45 -1.20
CA GLY A 35 5.09 -4.66 0.04
C GLY A 35 4.00 -3.59 0.16
N ILE A 36 3.69 -2.88 -0.93
CA ILE A 36 2.61 -1.89 -0.97
C ILE A 36 1.25 -2.55 -0.74
N GLN A 37 0.96 -3.66 -1.41
CA GLN A 37 -0.31 -4.38 -1.26
C GLN A 37 -0.48 -4.94 0.16
N GLN A 38 0.58 -5.48 0.74
CA GLN A 38 0.56 -6.01 2.10
C GLN A 38 0.30 -4.89 3.11
N SER A 39 1.01 -3.76 2.99
CA SER A 39 0.83 -2.61 3.88
C SER A 39 -0.59 -2.05 3.80
N LEU A 40 -1.18 -1.99 2.59
CA LEU A 40 -2.57 -1.56 2.42
C LEU A 40 -3.56 -2.52 3.09
N ARG A 41 -3.31 -3.82 3.03
CA ARG A 41 -4.15 -4.82 3.71
C ARG A 41 -4.08 -4.65 5.22
N GLU A 42 -2.86 -4.62 5.78
CA GLU A 42 -2.64 -4.45 7.22
C GLU A 42 -3.27 -3.14 7.71
N GLY A 43 -3.07 -2.04 6.99
CA GLY A 43 -3.68 -0.77 7.35
C GLY A 43 -5.22 -0.79 7.35
N ARG A 44 -5.84 -1.53 6.42
CA ARG A 44 -7.31 -1.72 6.41
C ARG A 44 -7.77 -2.52 7.62
N GLU A 45 -7.01 -3.55 8.01
CA GLU A 45 -7.29 -4.35 9.20
C GLU A 45 -7.16 -3.52 10.48
N ASP A 46 -6.10 -2.71 10.58
CA ASP A 46 -5.89 -1.78 11.69
C ASP A 46 -7.03 -0.75 11.78
N LEU A 47 -7.49 -0.24 10.65
CA LEU A 47 -8.63 0.68 10.60
C LEU A 47 -9.89 0.02 11.20
N ILE A 48 -10.22 -1.18 10.75
CA ILE A 48 -11.38 -1.93 11.24
C ILE A 48 -11.23 -2.23 12.73
N ALA A 49 -10.04 -2.66 13.17
CA ALA A 49 -9.74 -2.95 14.57
C ALA A 49 -9.86 -1.70 15.45
N GLY A 50 -9.37 -0.55 14.97
CA GLY A 50 -9.49 0.74 15.64
C GLY A 50 -10.95 1.16 15.81
N VAL A 51 -11.76 1.01 14.76
CA VAL A 51 -13.22 1.26 14.86
C VAL A 51 -13.87 0.30 15.84
N ARG A 52 -13.62 -1.00 15.72
CA ARG A 52 -14.19 -2.03 16.61
C ARG A 52 -13.85 -1.76 18.08
N SER A 53 -12.64 -1.31 18.36
CA SER A 53 -12.18 -1.03 19.73
C SER A 53 -12.94 0.12 20.39
N ARG A 54 -13.22 1.19 19.64
CA ARG A 54 -13.82 2.42 20.20
C ARG A 54 -15.33 2.55 19.97
N PHE A 55 -15.79 2.11 18.81
CA PHE A 55 -17.18 2.20 18.35
C PHE A 55 -17.61 0.88 17.68
N PRO A 56 -17.78 -0.22 18.44
CA PRO A 56 -18.06 -1.55 17.91
C PRO A 56 -19.21 -1.61 16.89
N GLN A 57 -20.25 -0.79 17.10
CA GLN A 57 -21.41 -0.70 16.22
C GLN A 57 -21.10 -0.22 14.79
N LEU A 58 -19.93 0.37 14.57
CA LEU A 58 -19.49 0.87 13.26
C LEU A 58 -18.55 -0.10 12.52
N GLU A 59 -18.19 -1.24 13.11
CA GLU A 59 -17.30 -2.22 12.46
C GLU A 59 -17.78 -2.65 11.06
N PRO A 60 -19.08 -2.97 10.82
CA PRO A 60 -19.53 -3.36 9.49
C PRO A 60 -19.38 -2.23 8.46
N LEU A 61 -19.62 -0.99 8.88
CA LEU A 61 -19.43 0.18 8.03
C LEU A 61 -17.94 0.40 7.73
N ALA A 62 -17.08 0.29 8.74
CA ALA A 62 -15.64 0.41 8.57
C ALA A 62 -15.08 -0.64 7.62
N ALA A 63 -15.55 -1.89 7.71
CA ALA A 63 -15.16 -2.96 6.79
C ALA A 63 -15.57 -2.66 5.33
N SER A 64 -16.78 -2.13 5.15
CA SER A 64 -17.28 -1.70 3.83
C SER A 64 -16.44 -0.54 3.27
N VAL A 65 -16.11 0.46 4.09
CA VAL A 65 -15.28 1.59 3.65
C VAL A 65 -13.84 1.13 3.35
N ALA A 66 -13.27 0.27 4.21
CA ALA A 66 -11.89 -0.21 4.10
C ALA A 66 -11.61 -0.96 2.79
N SER A 67 -12.56 -1.75 2.27
CA SER A 67 -12.37 -2.49 1.01
C SER A 67 -12.12 -1.58 -0.20
N HIS A 68 -12.61 -0.34 -0.15
CA HIS A 68 -12.49 0.68 -1.20
C HIS A 68 -11.29 1.62 -1.01
N ILE A 69 -10.50 1.49 0.07
CA ILE A 69 -9.36 2.37 0.33
C ILE A 69 -8.07 1.82 -0.29
N HIS A 70 -7.55 2.50 -1.32
CA HIS A 70 -6.29 2.11 -1.97
C HIS A 70 -5.09 2.99 -1.59
N SER A 71 -5.22 3.79 -0.52
CA SER A 71 -4.21 4.75 -0.09
C SER A 71 -3.87 4.58 1.39
N LEU A 72 -2.60 4.32 1.69
CA LEU A 72 -2.09 4.28 3.07
C LEU A 72 -2.28 5.63 3.78
N ARG A 73 -2.17 6.74 3.04
CA ARG A 73 -2.41 8.08 3.59
C ARG A 73 -3.85 8.19 4.10
N THR A 74 -4.82 7.74 3.32
CA THR A 74 -6.22 7.72 3.76
C THR A 74 -6.38 6.90 5.03
N ILE A 75 -5.82 5.69 5.06
CA ILE A 75 -5.92 4.79 6.21
C ILE A 75 -5.41 5.50 7.47
N HIS A 76 -4.24 6.13 7.38
CA HIS A 76 -3.68 6.90 8.50
C HIS A 76 -4.57 8.07 8.93
N GLN A 77 -5.16 8.82 7.98
CA GLN A 77 -6.07 9.91 8.33
C GLN A 77 -7.33 9.40 9.06
N LEU A 78 -7.90 8.29 8.61
CA LEU A 78 -9.07 7.69 9.25
C LEU A 78 -8.72 7.09 10.62
N LEU A 79 -7.53 6.48 10.78
CA LEU A 79 -7.02 6.03 12.09
C LEU A 79 -6.91 7.19 13.09
N LEU A 80 -6.38 8.35 12.65
CA LEU A 80 -6.34 9.55 13.48
C LEU A 80 -7.75 10.08 13.81
N ALA A 81 -8.67 10.04 12.83
CA ALA A 81 -10.06 10.43 13.03
C ALA A 81 -10.76 9.54 14.06
N ILE A 82 -10.49 8.23 14.05
CA ILE A 82 -11.00 7.29 15.07
C ILE A 82 -10.54 7.70 16.45
N GLY A 83 -9.28 8.14 16.63
CA GLY A 83 -8.79 8.59 17.94
C GLY A 83 -9.39 9.92 18.42
N ARG A 84 -9.83 10.79 17.49
CA ARG A 84 -10.30 12.15 17.79
C ARG A 84 -11.82 12.31 17.83
N ALA A 85 -12.57 11.41 17.20
CA ALA A 85 -14.03 11.52 17.11
C ALA A 85 -14.66 11.61 18.52
N PRO A 86 -15.56 12.55 18.82
CA PRO A 86 -16.16 12.63 20.15
C PRO A 86 -17.10 11.45 20.44
N ASP A 87 -17.77 10.94 19.40
CA ASP A 87 -18.78 9.89 19.48
C ASP A 87 -18.88 9.09 18.16
N ALA A 88 -19.76 8.08 18.17
CA ALA A 88 -20.00 7.23 17.01
C ALA A 88 -20.71 7.96 15.85
N GLU A 89 -21.55 8.95 16.14
CA GLU A 89 -22.28 9.72 15.14
C GLU A 89 -21.29 10.50 14.26
N HIS A 90 -20.34 11.18 14.90
CA HIS A 90 -19.27 11.94 14.25
C HIS A 90 -18.38 11.03 13.40
N LEU A 91 -17.92 9.89 13.95
CA LEU A 91 -17.10 8.97 13.17
C LEU A 91 -17.88 8.38 11.98
N ARG A 92 -19.15 8.03 12.17
CA ARG A 92 -20.02 7.53 11.09
C ARG A 92 -20.14 8.56 9.96
N GLY A 93 -20.34 9.83 10.30
CA GLY A 93 -20.36 10.92 9.32
C GLY A 93 -19.08 10.99 8.49
N LEU A 94 -17.91 10.88 9.15
CA LEU A 94 -16.61 10.88 8.47
C LEU A 94 -16.43 9.66 7.55
N LEU A 95 -16.75 8.45 8.03
CA LEU A 95 -16.67 7.22 7.24
C LEU A 95 -17.59 7.26 6.02
N CYS A 96 -18.82 7.78 6.15
CA CYS A 96 -19.76 7.92 5.04
C CYS A 96 -19.39 9.04 4.06
N SER A 97 -18.66 10.05 4.51
CA SER A 97 -18.15 11.13 3.65
C SER A 97 -16.92 10.72 2.83
N TYR A 98 -16.41 9.49 3.00
CA TYR A 98 -15.26 8.99 2.28
C TYR A 98 -15.66 8.44 0.88
N PRO A 99 -14.89 8.74 -0.19
CA PRO A 99 -13.69 9.57 -0.20
C PRO A 99 -14.02 11.06 -0.03
N PRO A 100 -13.24 11.84 0.76
CA PRO A 100 -13.37 13.28 0.75
C PRO A 100 -13.18 13.75 -0.69
N THR A 101 -14.01 14.70 -1.11
CA THR A 101 -13.93 15.38 -2.41
C THR A 101 -12.47 15.66 -2.74
N GLN A 102 -12.07 15.22 -3.93
CA GLN A 102 -10.68 15.14 -4.36
C GLN A 102 -9.96 16.47 -4.15
N ASP A 103 -8.86 16.45 -3.40
CA ASP A 103 -7.85 17.49 -3.50
C ASP A 103 -7.16 17.28 -4.84
N SER A 104 -7.55 18.07 -5.83
CA SER A 104 -6.88 18.20 -7.12
C SER A 104 -5.44 18.62 -6.89
N GLY A 105 -4.54 17.64 -6.81
CA GLY A 105 -3.15 17.90 -6.44
C GLY A 105 -2.25 16.72 -6.72
N ASP A 106 -2.39 16.10 -7.90
CA ASP A 106 -1.29 15.34 -8.52
C ASP A 106 -1.52 15.19 -10.04
N GLU A 107 -1.77 16.29 -10.73
CA GLU A 107 -1.30 16.40 -12.12
C GLU A 107 0.21 16.64 -12.04
N LEU A 108 0.95 15.54 -12.03
CA LEU A 108 2.33 15.51 -12.49
C LEU A 108 2.37 16.16 -13.87
N SER A 109 2.73 17.44 -13.88
CA SER A 109 3.11 18.16 -15.09
C SER A 109 4.17 17.31 -15.81
N PRO A 110 3.99 16.98 -17.10
CA PRO A 110 5.04 16.31 -17.84
C PRO A 110 6.21 17.29 -17.94
N VAL A 111 7.31 16.98 -17.26
CA VAL A 111 8.63 17.46 -17.66
C VAL A 111 8.91 16.79 -19.00
N GLU A 112 8.60 17.50 -20.08
CA GLU A 112 9.16 17.19 -21.39
C GLU A 112 10.63 17.68 -21.46
N PRO A 113 11.47 16.95 -22.22
CA PRO A 113 12.93 17.11 -22.24
C PRO A 113 13.44 18.40 -22.92
#